data_AF-A0A235H9G7-F1
#
_entry.id   AF-A0A235H9G7-F1
#
_cell.length_a   1.000
_cell.length_b   1.000
_cell.length_c   1.000
_cell.angle_alpha   90.00
_cell.angle_beta   90.00
_cell.angle_gamma   90.00
#
_symmetry.space_group_name_H-M   'P 1'
#
loop_
_entity.id
_entity.type
_entity.pdbx_description
1 polymer ?
#
loop_
_entity_poly.entity_id
_entity_poly.type
_entity_poly.pdbx_seq_one_letter_code
_entity_poly.pdbx_strand_id
1 'polypeptide(L)'
;MSDAMAGVGQMVADLNKSVSAAVDRLNAQREAEAAANANVQEFRKDVRKSSVNTPGFATDMGVLAKNVTRLNVVGALGADDPVDFYKFRVTTKGEVTLGQVGDEGLRVQVMSKFGTVLADSDKSAGKNYDAFKSMMQGEYELDRGDYTLRLTREKGQSTKDAKNYAIQLSMGKYTQDYDTVAKAPKKGESPFNLSTGQQAMLDGLSQAAASLNSIPTGQTGTQKLLGSFNMFV
;
A
#
# COMPACT_ATOMS: atom_id res chain seq x y z
N MET A 1 -24.02 -52.29 -39.34
CA MET A 1 -23.05 -51.98 -38.27
C MET A 1 -21.91 -51.05 -38.73
N SER A 2 -21.86 -50.61 -39.99
CA SER A 2 -20.77 -49.76 -40.53
C SER A 2 -20.97 -48.24 -40.36
N ASP A 3 -22.22 -47.76 -40.27
CA ASP A 3 -22.51 -46.31 -40.25
C ASP A 3 -22.26 -45.64 -38.89
N ALA A 4 -22.44 -46.37 -37.79
CA ALA A 4 -22.21 -45.85 -36.44
C ALA A 4 -20.72 -45.64 -36.12
N MET A 5 -19.80 -46.37 -36.78
CA MET A 5 -18.36 -46.24 -36.58
C MET A 5 -17.73 -45.08 -37.38
N ALA A 6 -18.34 -44.70 -38.50
CA ALA A 6 -17.89 -43.54 -39.30
C ALA A 6 -18.14 -42.21 -38.58
N GLY A 7 -19.29 -42.07 -37.90
CA GLY A 7 -19.62 -40.87 -37.10
C GLY A 7 -18.71 -40.69 -35.86
N VAL A 8 -18.26 -41.79 -35.25
CA VAL A 8 -17.32 -41.75 -34.12
C VAL A 8 -15.91 -41.36 -34.59
N GLY A 9 -15.47 -41.85 -35.75
CA GLY A 9 -14.19 -41.44 -36.35
C GLY A 9 -14.13 -39.96 -36.70
N GLN A 10 -15.23 -39.40 -37.21
CA GLN A 10 -15.35 -37.97 -37.52
C GLN A 10 -15.33 -37.12 -36.23
N MET A 11 -16.06 -37.52 -35.19
CA MET A 11 -16.06 -36.83 -33.90
C MET A 11 -14.67 -36.84 -33.23
N VAL A 12 -13.94 -37.96 -33.28
CA VAL A 12 -12.58 -38.04 -32.72
C VAL A 12 -11.59 -37.17 -33.50
N ALA A 13 -11.74 -37.07 -34.82
CA ALA A 13 -10.92 -36.19 -35.65
C ALA A 13 -11.18 -34.70 -35.36
N ASP A 14 -12.45 -34.31 -35.19
CA ASP A 14 -12.85 -32.95 -34.84
C ASP A 14 -12.44 -32.58 -33.40
N LEU A 15 -12.53 -33.54 -32.47
CA LEU A 15 -11.99 -33.41 -31.11
C LEU A 15 -10.48 -33.17 -31.14
N ASN A 16 -9.71 -33.98 -31.86
CA ASN A 16 -8.26 -33.80 -31.97
C ASN A 16 -7.87 -32.45 -32.58
N LYS A 17 -8.58 -31.99 -33.61
CA LYS A 17 -8.37 -30.64 -34.18
C LYS A 17 -8.69 -29.54 -33.18
N SER A 18 -9.79 -29.68 -32.43
CA SER A 18 -10.20 -28.69 -31.43
C SER A 18 -9.23 -28.60 -30.26
N VAL A 19 -8.67 -29.75 -29.84
CA VAL A 19 -7.68 -29.86 -28.77
C VAL A 19 -6.35 -29.26 -29.22
N SER A 20 -5.87 -29.58 -30.42
CA SER A 20 -4.64 -28.98 -30.96
C SER A 20 -4.75 -27.46 -31.06
N ALA A 21 -5.85 -26.95 -31.62
CA ALA A 21 -6.06 -25.51 -31.75
C ALA A 21 -6.20 -24.81 -30.39
N ALA A 22 -6.73 -25.49 -29.37
CA ALA A 22 -6.80 -24.96 -28.01
C ALA A 22 -5.42 -24.91 -27.35
N VAL A 23 -4.60 -25.96 -27.54
CA VAL A 23 -3.22 -26.03 -27.03
C VAL A 23 -2.34 -24.97 -27.71
N ASP A 24 -2.47 -24.78 -29.02
CA ASP A 24 -1.72 -23.77 -29.76
C ASP A 24 -2.08 -22.35 -29.29
N ARG A 25 -3.36 -22.08 -29.03
CA ARG A 25 -3.81 -20.81 -28.43
C ARG A 25 -3.28 -20.60 -27.02
N LEU A 26 -3.23 -21.65 -26.21
CA LEU A 26 -2.68 -21.60 -24.84
C LEU A 26 -1.16 -21.36 -24.86
N ASN A 27 -0.44 -22.01 -25.76
CA ASN A 27 1.01 -21.81 -25.92
C ASN A 27 1.30 -20.39 -26.43
N ALA A 28 0.55 -19.91 -27.44
CA ALA A 28 0.68 -18.54 -27.92
C ALA A 28 0.32 -17.50 -26.85
N GLN A 29 -0.68 -17.77 -25.99
CA GLN A 29 -0.98 -16.92 -24.84
C GLN A 29 0.17 -16.90 -23.83
N ARG A 30 0.74 -18.06 -23.49
CA ARG A 30 1.88 -18.17 -22.57
C ARG A 30 3.12 -17.46 -23.10
N GLU A 31 3.42 -17.60 -24.38
CA GLU A 31 4.54 -16.91 -25.04
C GLU A 31 4.32 -15.39 -25.08
N ALA A 32 3.09 -14.95 -25.37
CA ALA A 32 2.73 -13.53 -25.33
C ALA A 32 2.79 -12.96 -23.90
N GLU A 33 2.40 -13.73 -22.88
CA GLU A 33 2.55 -13.36 -21.48
C GLU A 33 4.01 -13.32 -21.04
N ALA A 34 4.83 -14.27 -21.47
CA ALA A 34 6.27 -14.27 -21.21
C ALA A 34 6.97 -13.06 -21.87
N ALA A 35 6.61 -12.73 -23.11
CA ALA A 35 7.12 -11.56 -23.81
C ALA A 35 6.61 -10.22 -23.22
N ALA A 36 5.37 -10.19 -22.72
CA ALA A 36 4.85 -9.04 -21.98
C ALA A 36 5.60 -8.85 -20.66
N ASN A 37 5.88 -9.94 -19.94
CA ASN A 37 6.66 -9.93 -18.70
C ASN A 37 8.13 -9.50 -18.94
N ALA A 38 8.71 -9.83 -20.09
CA ALA A 38 10.08 -9.43 -20.45
C ALA A 38 10.26 -7.91 -20.63
N ASN A 39 9.17 -7.17 -20.83
CA ASN A 39 9.19 -5.70 -21.00
C ASN A 39 8.64 -4.95 -19.77
N VAL A 40 8.39 -5.65 -18.67
CA VAL A 40 7.97 -5.01 -17.42
C VAL A 40 9.13 -4.17 -16.86
N GLN A 41 8.84 -2.92 -16.53
CA GLN A 41 9.77 -2.06 -15.82
C GLN A 41 9.67 -2.34 -14.31
N GLU A 42 10.74 -2.82 -13.72
CA GLU A 42 10.81 -3.09 -12.29
C GLU A 42 11.40 -1.90 -11.53
N PHE A 43 10.67 -1.45 -10.51
CA PHE A 43 11.06 -0.37 -9.61
C PHE A 43 11.09 -0.90 -8.20
N ARG A 44 12.22 -0.73 -7.52
CA ARG A 44 12.36 -1.14 -6.12
C ARG A 44 12.66 0.06 -5.24
N LYS A 45 12.00 0.12 -4.09
CA LYS A 45 12.35 1.02 -2.99
C LYS A 45 12.45 0.26 -1.68
N ASP A 46 13.48 0.61 -0.90
CA ASP A 46 13.61 0.19 0.48
C ASP A 46 13.12 1.34 1.37
N VAL A 47 12.07 1.08 2.15
CA VAL A 47 11.46 2.10 3.03
C VAL A 47 11.51 1.60 4.45
N ARG A 48 11.97 2.45 5.37
CA ARG A 48 11.88 2.17 6.80
C ARG A 48 10.52 2.61 7.30
N LYS A 49 9.81 1.71 7.99
CA LYS A 49 8.52 2.01 8.61
C LYS A 49 8.68 3.07 9.72
N SER A 50 7.66 3.88 9.90
CA SER A 50 7.56 4.77 11.06
C SER A 50 7.47 3.94 12.35
N SER A 51 8.00 4.47 13.45
CA SER A 51 7.75 3.93 14.79
C SER A 51 6.32 4.19 15.29
N VAL A 52 5.54 5.00 14.55
CA VAL A 52 4.14 5.32 14.85
C VAL A 52 3.21 4.46 14.02
N ASN A 53 2.38 3.70 14.72
CA ASN A 53 1.46 2.73 14.16
C ASN A 53 0.07 3.34 13.95
N THR A 54 -0.02 4.34 13.05
CA THR A 54 -1.29 4.96 12.66
C THR A 54 -1.37 5.13 11.13
N PRO A 55 -2.59 5.20 10.54
CA PRO A 55 -2.75 5.38 9.09
C PRO A 55 -2.05 6.62 8.52
N GLY A 56 -1.88 7.69 9.31
CA GLY A 56 -1.19 8.91 8.88
C GLY A 56 0.29 8.72 8.57
N PHE A 57 0.92 7.68 9.15
CA PHE A 57 2.32 7.31 8.94
C PHE A 57 2.46 6.05 8.07
N ALA A 58 1.41 5.69 7.32
CA ALA A 58 1.44 4.54 6.44
C ALA A 58 2.56 4.62 5.40
N THR A 59 3.24 3.49 5.21
CA THR A 59 4.29 3.35 4.18
C THR A 59 3.65 3.41 2.80
N ASP A 60 4.14 4.29 1.94
CA ASP A 60 3.60 4.46 0.59
C ASP A 60 4.04 3.30 -0.30
N MET A 61 3.08 2.57 -0.88
CA MET A 61 3.33 1.54 -1.91
C MET A 61 3.40 2.17 -3.30
N GLY A 62 2.55 3.16 -3.58
CA GLY A 62 2.51 3.88 -4.85
C GLY A 62 1.10 4.04 -5.41
N VAL A 63 1.03 4.15 -6.74
CA VAL A 63 -0.21 4.35 -7.48
C VAL A 63 -0.61 3.05 -8.16
N LEU A 64 -1.84 2.60 -7.93
CA LEU A 64 -2.48 1.47 -8.58
C LEU A 64 -3.30 1.97 -9.78
N ALA A 65 -2.83 1.68 -10.98
CA ALA A 65 -3.45 2.01 -12.25
C ALA A 65 -3.71 0.73 -13.07
N LYS A 66 -4.97 0.56 -13.50
CA LYS A 66 -5.42 -0.57 -14.32
C LYS A 66 -4.56 -0.76 -15.56
N ASN A 67 -4.12 -2.00 -15.80
CA ASN A 67 -3.27 -2.41 -16.92
C ASN A 67 -1.87 -1.77 -16.96
N VAL A 68 -1.45 -1.07 -15.90
CA VAL A 68 -0.18 -0.33 -15.87
C VAL A 68 0.68 -0.81 -14.73
N THR A 69 0.20 -0.70 -13.48
CA THR A 69 1.04 -0.91 -12.30
C THR A 69 0.63 -2.16 -11.54
N ARG A 70 1.62 -2.92 -11.09
CA ARG A 70 1.51 -3.85 -9.97
C ARG A 70 2.26 -3.26 -8.78
N LEU A 71 1.67 -3.35 -7.59
CA LEU A 71 2.26 -2.87 -6.35
C LEU A 71 2.53 -4.05 -5.44
N ASN A 72 3.78 -4.23 -5.02
CA ASN A 72 4.17 -5.25 -4.06
C ASN A 72 4.71 -4.59 -2.80
N VAL A 73 4.44 -5.21 -1.66
CA VAL A 73 5.10 -4.87 -0.42
C VAL A 73 5.53 -6.13 0.31
N VAL A 74 6.79 -6.17 0.69
CA VAL A 74 7.38 -7.22 1.51
C VAL A 74 7.81 -6.61 2.83
N GLY A 75 7.40 -7.22 3.93
CA GLY A 75 7.69 -6.71 5.26
C GLY A 75 7.51 -7.77 6.34
N ALA A 76 7.65 -7.32 7.57
CA ALA A 76 7.39 -8.14 8.73
C ALA A 76 6.73 -7.31 9.84
N LEU A 77 5.74 -7.90 10.50
CA LEU A 77 5.30 -7.45 11.81
C LEU A 77 6.36 -7.93 12.79
N GLY A 78 7.19 -7.01 13.28
CA GLY A 78 8.24 -7.31 14.25
C GLY A 78 7.68 -7.78 15.58
N ALA A 79 8.56 -8.26 16.48
CA ALA A 79 8.17 -8.52 17.85
C ALA A 79 7.58 -7.25 18.49
N ASP A 80 6.43 -7.40 19.14
CA ASP A 80 5.65 -6.34 19.78
C ASP A 80 5.19 -5.20 18.84
N ASP A 81 5.25 -5.42 17.52
CA ASP A 81 4.71 -4.51 16.51
C ASP A 81 3.22 -4.82 16.24
N PRO A 82 2.26 -4.05 16.79
CA PRO A 82 0.85 -4.42 16.74
C PRO A 82 0.24 -4.36 15.33
N VAL A 83 0.74 -3.47 14.46
CA VAL A 83 0.09 -3.17 13.18
C VAL A 83 1.03 -2.46 12.22
N ASP A 84 0.96 -2.86 10.96
CA ASP A 84 1.55 -2.15 9.84
C ASP A 84 0.49 -1.50 8.96
N PHE A 85 0.74 -0.26 8.56
CA PHE A 85 -0.09 0.47 7.62
C PHE A 85 0.66 0.73 6.32
N TYR A 86 0.02 0.40 5.21
CA TYR A 86 0.48 0.75 3.86
C TYR A 86 -0.58 1.56 3.15
N LYS A 87 -0.18 2.54 2.35
CA LYS A 87 -1.10 3.35 1.55
C LYS A 87 -0.83 3.16 0.08
N PHE A 88 -1.90 3.21 -0.71
CA PHE A 88 -1.83 3.23 -2.16
C PHE A 88 -2.97 4.09 -2.70
N ARG A 89 -2.79 4.61 -3.92
CA ARG A 89 -3.81 5.41 -4.61
C ARG A 89 -4.29 4.71 -5.86
N VAL A 90 -5.60 4.51 -5.99
CA VAL A 90 -6.21 4.06 -7.23
C VAL A 90 -6.49 5.25 -8.13
N THR A 91 -5.95 5.26 -9.35
CA THR A 91 -6.20 6.33 -10.34
C THR A 91 -7.25 5.96 -11.39
N THR A 92 -7.42 4.67 -11.63
CA THR A 92 -8.39 4.12 -12.58
C THR A 92 -9.28 3.12 -11.87
N LYS A 93 -10.58 3.36 -11.92
CA LYS A 93 -11.58 2.43 -11.40
C LYS A 93 -11.42 1.05 -12.06
N GLY A 94 -11.48 -0.02 -11.28
CA GLY A 94 -11.42 -1.37 -11.83
C GLY A 94 -11.34 -2.46 -10.78
N GLU A 95 -11.44 -3.69 -11.26
CA GLU A 95 -11.31 -4.90 -10.46
C GLU A 95 -9.87 -5.06 -9.97
N VAL A 96 -9.70 -5.16 -8.65
CA VAL A 96 -8.41 -5.36 -7.99
C VAL A 96 -8.21 -6.83 -7.68
N THR A 97 -7.00 -7.32 -7.96
CA THR A 97 -6.50 -8.60 -7.48
C THR A 97 -5.57 -8.37 -6.29
N LEU A 98 -5.87 -8.99 -5.15
CA LEU A 98 -5.05 -8.99 -3.95
C LEU A 98 -4.36 -10.35 -3.79
N GLY A 99 -3.04 -10.36 -3.90
CA GLY A 99 -2.20 -11.51 -3.55
C GLY A 99 -1.68 -11.34 -2.12
N GLN A 100 -1.74 -12.40 -1.33
CA GLN A 100 -1.14 -12.45 0.00
C GLN A 100 -0.36 -13.75 0.16
N VAL A 101 0.90 -13.61 0.60
CA VAL A 101 1.73 -14.71 1.07
C VAL A 101 2.30 -14.28 2.42
N GLY A 102 2.31 -15.15 3.41
CA GLY A 102 2.87 -14.81 4.71
C GLY A 102 2.64 -15.89 5.75
N ASP A 103 3.19 -15.64 6.93
CA ASP A 103 3.05 -16.54 8.06
C ASP A 103 1.57 -16.63 8.51
N GLU A 104 1.17 -17.79 9.02
CA GLU A 104 -0.18 -17.99 9.55
C GLU A 104 -0.51 -17.02 10.68
N GLY A 105 -1.80 -16.68 10.82
CA GLY A 105 -2.27 -15.76 11.86
C GLY A 105 -2.06 -14.28 11.51
N LEU A 106 -1.90 -13.95 10.23
CA LEU A 106 -1.91 -12.58 9.72
C LEU A 106 -3.33 -12.17 9.29
N ARG A 107 -3.78 -11.02 9.77
CA ARG A 107 -5.02 -10.38 9.32
C ARG A 107 -4.69 -9.22 8.38
N VAL A 108 -5.35 -9.19 7.23
CA VAL A 108 -5.21 -8.14 6.22
C VAL A 108 -6.54 -7.45 6.02
N GLN A 109 -6.53 -6.13 6.08
CA GLN A 109 -7.70 -5.30 5.87
C GLN A 109 -7.42 -4.23 4.84
N VAL A 110 -8.34 -4.03 3.91
CA VAL A 110 -8.34 -2.91 2.97
C VAL A 110 -9.34 -1.89 3.47
N MET A 111 -8.89 -0.64 3.63
CA MET A 111 -9.70 0.45 4.17
C MET A 111 -9.76 1.61 3.20
N SER A 112 -10.88 2.32 3.20
CA SER A 112 -11.01 3.62 2.52
C SER A 112 -10.17 4.68 3.22
N LYS A 113 -9.98 5.83 2.56
CA LYS A 113 -9.37 7.03 3.14
C LYS A 113 -9.93 7.44 4.51
N PHE A 114 -11.21 7.16 4.77
CA PHE A 114 -11.89 7.52 6.01
C PHE A 114 -11.81 6.43 7.08
N GLY A 115 -11.06 5.34 6.83
CA GLY A 115 -10.90 4.24 7.78
C GLY A 115 -12.04 3.21 7.76
N THR A 116 -12.99 3.31 6.82
CA THR A 116 -14.01 2.28 6.63
C THR A 116 -13.36 1.01 6.08
N VAL A 117 -13.54 -0.11 6.77
CA VAL A 117 -13.05 -1.42 6.30
C VAL A 117 -13.92 -1.87 5.12
N LEU A 118 -13.29 -2.03 3.96
CA LEU A 118 -13.92 -2.47 2.71
C LEU A 118 -13.77 -3.98 2.49
N ALA A 119 -12.64 -4.53 2.94
CA ALA A 119 -12.34 -5.95 2.90
C ALA A 119 -11.50 -6.35 4.12
N ASP A 120 -11.70 -7.58 4.59
CA ASP A 120 -11.10 -8.10 5.82
C ASP A 120 -10.85 -9.60 5.71
N SER A 121 -9.62 -10.06 5.94
CA SER A 121 -9.28 -11.49 5.84
C SER A 121 -9.83 -12.33 7.00
N ASP A 122 -10.37 -11.70 8.05
CA ASP A 122 -11.00 -12.40 9.18
C ASP A 122 -12.30 -13.07 8.74
N LYS A 123 -12.39 -14.40 8.88
CA LYS A 123 -13.55 -15.22 8.49
C LYS A 123 -14.85 -14.79 9.19
N SER A 124 -14.75 -14.14 10.34
CA SER A 124 -15.90 -13.64 11.10
C SER A 124 -16.39 -12.26 10.66
N ALA A 125 -15.72 -11.60 9.69
CA ALA A 125 -16.02 -10.24 9.25
C ALA A 125 -17.22 -10.13 8.28
N GLY A 126 -17.93 -11.22 8.01
CA GLY A 126 -19.14 -11.23 7.19
C GLY A 126 -18.91 -10.70 5.77
N LYS A 127 -19.66 -9.66 5.36
CA LYS A 127 -19.56 -9.08 4.01
C LYS A 127 -18.16 -8.58 3.66
N ASN A 128 -17.37 -8.16 4.64
CA ASN A 128 -16.00 -7.71 4.40
C ASN A 128 -15.06 -8.89 4.13
N TYR A 129 -15.37 -10.07 4.66
CA TYR A 129 -14.66 -11.30 4.30
C TYR A 129 -15.01 -11.77 2.90
N ASP A 130 -16.27 -11.64 2.50
CA ASP A 130 -16.67 -11.90 1.11
C ASP A 130 -15.98 -10.94 0.13
N ALA A 131 -15.95 -9.64 0.45
CA ALA A 131 -15.19 -8.65 -0.30
C ALA A 131 -13.69 -8.99 -0.39
N PHE A 132 -13.09 -9.49 0.69
CA PHE A 132 -11.69 -9.92 0.67
C PHE A 132 -11.46 -11.10 -0.27
N LYS A 133 -12.33 -12.11 -0.26
CA LYS A 133 -12.26 -13.22 -1.21
C LYS A 133 -12.43 -12.73 -2.65
N SER A 134 -13.38 -11.83 -2.91
CA SER A 134 -13.55 -11.22 -4.23
C SER A 134 -12.32 -10.42 -4.66
N MET A 135 -11.63 -9.72 -3.75
CA MET A 135 -10.35 -9.09 -4.07
C MET A 135 -9.28 -10.13 -4.41
N MET A 136 -9.18 -11.25 -3.68
CA MET A 136 -8.24 -12.32 -4.02
C MET A 136 -8.51 -12.94 -5.39
N GLN A 137 -9.78 -13.01 -5.78
CA GLN A 137 -10.23 -13.55 -7.06
C GLN A 137 -10.12 -12.54 -8.22
N GLY A 138 -9.88 -11.26 -7.94
CA GLY A 138 -9.86 -10.23 -8.97
C GLY A 138 -11.25 -9.80 -9.44
N GLU A 139 -12.27 -9.91 -8.59
CA GLU A 139 -13.67 -9.60 -8.91
C GLU A 139 -14.20 -8.37 -8.14
N TYR A 140 -13.42 -7.85 -7.18
CA TYR A 140 -13.83 -6.70 -6.39
C TYR A 140 -13.39 -5.40 -7.05
N GLU A 141 -14.35 -4.51 -7.32
CA GLU A 141 -14.08 -3.22 -7.95
C GLU A 141 -13.71 -2.15 -6.92
N LEU A 142 -12.56 -1.49 -7.14
CA LEU A 142 -12.19 -0.28 -6.41
C LEU A 142 -12.42 0.96 -7.28
N ASP A 143 -13.05 1.97 -6.70
CA ASP A 143 -13.16 3.30 -7.29
C ASP A 143 -11.83 4.06 -7.22
N ARG A 144 -11.75 5.20 -7.92
CA ARG A 144 -10.62 6.12 -7.78
C ARG A 144 -10.58 6.67 -6.36
N GLY A 145 -9.43 6.58 -5.69
CA GLY A 145 -9.31 7.07 -4.32
C GLY A 145 -7.99 6.71 -3.63
N ASP A 146 -7.82 7.24 -2.43
CA ASP A 146 -6.74 6.83 -1.52
C ASP A 146 -7.24 5.66 -0.64
N TYR A 147 -6.41 4.63 -0.51
CA TYR A 147 -6.72 3.43 0.26
C TYR A 147 -5.58 3.10 1.21
N THR A 148 -5.88 2.30 2.24
CA THR A 148 -4.89 1.84 3.22
C THR A 148 -5.05 0.35 3.45
N LEU A 149 -3.94 -0.39 3.36
CA LEU A 149 -3.84 -1.73 3.90
C LEU A 149 -3.46 -1.64 5.37
N ARG A 150 -4.20 -2.36 6.21
CA ARG A 150 -3.88 -2.58 7.61
C ARG A 150 -3.55 -4.06 7.80
N LEU A 151 -2.32 -4.33 8.25
CA LEU A 151 -1.85 -5.67 8.54
C LEU A 151 -1.71 -5.79 10.05
N THR A 152 -2.42 -6.74 10.65
CA THR A 152 -2.31 -7.04 12.09
C THR A 152 -2.10 -8.53 12.28
N ARG A 153 -1.79 -8.93 13.51
CA ARG A 153 -1.96 -10.33 13.89
C ARG A 153 -3.45 -10.62 14.11
N GLU A 154 -3.86 -11.85 13.85
CA GLU A 154 -5.16 -12.35 14.26
C GLU A 154 -5.29 -12.35 15.78
N LYS A 155 -6.53 -12.30 16.28
CA LYS A 155 -6.79 -12.27 17.72
C LYS A 155 -6.24 -13.54 18.38
N GLY A 156 -5.44 -13.38 19.43
CA GLY A 156 -4.85 -14.49 20.20
C GLY A 156 -3.47 -14.95 19.71
N GLN A 157 -2.97 -14.41 18.60
CA GLN A 157 -1.60 -14.67 18.14
C GLN A 157 -0.58 -13.95 19.04
N SER A 158 0.57 -14.60 19.26
CA SER A 158 1.70 -14.07 20.02
C SER A 158 2.28 -12.81 19.38
N THR A 159 2.53 -11.76 20.18
CA THR A 159 3.24 -10.56 19.72
C THR A 159 4.75 -10.76 19.65
N LYS A 160 5.28 -11.79 20.31
CA LYS A 160 6.73 -12.04 20.38
C LYS A 160 7.29 -12.58 19.08
N ASP A 161 6.47 -13.30 18.33
CA ASP A 161 6.88 -13.95 17.10
C ASP A 161 6.69 -12.97 15.94
N ALA A 162 7.77 -12.76 15.20
CA ALA A 162 7.71 -11.99 13.97
C ALA A 162 6.81 -12.71 12.95
N LYS A 163 6.05 -11.94 12.18
CA LYS A 163 5.23 -12.46 11.08
C LYS A 163 5.66 -11.81 9.78
N ASN A 164 6.27 -12.59 8.90
CA ASN A 164 6.69 -12.15 7.58
C ASN A 164 5.49 -12.19 6.62
N TYR A 165 5.48 -11.25 5.69
CA TYR A 165 4.43 -11.19 4.67
C TYR A 165 4.92 -10.53 3.39
N ALA A 166 4.23 -10.86 2.31
CA ALA A 166 4.26 -10.22 1.02
C ALA A 166 2.81 -10.00 0.56
N ILE A 167 2.47 -8.75 0.24
CA ILE A 167 1.18 -8.38 -0.33
C ILE A 167 1.40 -7.84 -1.73
N GLN A 168 0.56 -8.26 -2.67
CA GLN A 168 0.54 -7.81 -4.05
C GLN A 168 -0.83 -7.21 -4.37
N LEU A 169 -0.85 -6.10 -5.09
CA LEU A 169 -2.05 -5.48 -5.66
C LEU A 169 -1.84 -5.25 -7.16
N SER A 170 -2.79 -5.69 -7.98
CA SER A 170 -2.80 -5.43 -9.42
C SER A 170 -4.23 -5.24 -9.93
N MET A 171 -4.38 -4.65 -11.11
CA MET A 171 -5.67 -4.48 -11.78
C MET A 171 -5.51 -4.89 -13.25
N GLY A 172 -5.76 -6.17 -13.55
CA GLY A 172 -5.48 -6.75 -14.86
C GLY A 172 -3.99 -6.97 -15.11
N LYS A 173 -3.53 -6.69 -16.34
CA LYS A 173 -2.12 -6.79 -16.73
C LYS A 173 -1.30 -5.64 -16.12
N TYR A 174 0.02 -5.65 -16.29
CA TYR A 174 0.88 -4.55 -15.86
C TYR A 174 2.09 -4.42 -16.79
N THR A 175 2.63 -3.21 -16.86
CA THR A 175 3.87 -2.87 -17.56
C THR A 175 4.92 -2.29 -16.62
N GLN A 176 4.52 -1.95 -15.39
CA GLN A 176 5.37 -1.41 -14.33
C GLN A 176 5.12 -2.21 -13.05
N ASP A 177 6.18 -2.63 -12.40
CA ASP A 177 6.14 -3.38 -11.16
C ASP A 177 6.87 -2.62 -10.06
N TYR A 178 6.20 -2.36 -8.94
CA TYR A 178 6.72 -1.55 -7.86
C TYR A 178 6.88 -2.39 -6.59
N ASP A 179 8.13 -2.70 -6.27
CA ASP A 179 8.51 -3.42 -5.05
C ASP A 179 8.83 -2.45 -3.92
N THR A 180 8.06 -2.56 -2.84
CA THR A 180 8.32 -1.88 -1.58
C THR A 180 8.87 -2.86 -0.56
N VAL A 181 10.11 -2.69 -0.14
CA VAL A 181 10.70 -3.47 0.96
C VAL A 181 10.63 -2.66 2.24
N ALA A 182 9.69 -3.05 3.11
CA ALA A 182 9.41 -2.38 4.36
C ALA A 182 10.32 -2.92 5.48
N LYS A 183 11.26 -2.08 5.92
CA LYS A 183 12.20 -2.37 7.00
C LYS A 183 11.63 -1.92 8.34
N ALA A 184 11.92 -2.67 9.40
CA ALA A 184 11.52 -2.32 10.76
C ALA A 184 12.00 -0.92 11.16
N PRO A 185 11.26 -0.19 12.01
CA PRO A 185 11.68 1.10 12.53
C PRO A 185 13.04 0.99 13.24
N LYS A 186 13.88 2.02 13.14
CA LYS A 186 15.12 2.06 13.90
C LYS A 186 14.81 2.48 15.33
N LYS A 187 15.37 1.76 16.31
CA LYS A 187 15.21 2.10 17.73
C LYS A 187 15.72 3.53 17.98
N GLY A 188 14.86 4.38 18.54
CA GLY A 188 15.17 5.79 18.84
C GLY A 188 15.02 6.76 17.67
N GLU A 189 14.53 6.34 16.51
CA GLU A 189 14.23 7.23 15.40
C GLU A 189 12.89 7.96 15.63
N SER A 190 12.93 9.29 15.57
CA SER A 190 11.71 10.11 15.69
C SER A 190 10.84 9.89 14.45
N PRO A 191 9.55 9.60 14.62
CA PRO A 191 8.59 9.54 13.52
C PRO A 191 8.30 10.95 12.95
N PHE A 192 8.63 11.99 13.72
CA PHE A 192 8.58 13.39 13.33
C PHE A 192 10.01 13.87 13.09
N ASN A 193 10.62 13.47 11.98
CA ASN A 193 11.76 14.22 11.45
C ASN A 193 11.20 15.51 10.85
N LEU A 194 11.06 16.54 11.70
CA LEU A 194 10.90 17.91 11.22
C LEU A 194 12.08 18.16 10.27
N SER A 195 11.81 18.67 9.08
CA SER A 195 12.90 19.10 8.20
C SER A 195 13.72 20.17 8.93
N THR A 196 15.01 20.31 8.60
CA THR A 196 15.87 21.35 9.19
C THR A 196 15.22 22.74 9.11
N GLY A 197 14.46 23.01 8.05
CA GLY A 197 13.68 24.24 7.91
C GLY A 197 12.49 24.36 8.84
N GLN A 198 11.76 23.25 9.11
CA GLN A 198 10.68 23.25 10.10
C GLN A 198 11.20 23.39 11.53
N GLN A 199 12.35 22.79 11.83
CA GLN A 199 12.99 22.94 13.12
C GLN A 199 13.50 24.37 13.33
N ALA A 200 14.16 24.96 12.32
CA ALA A 200 14.57 26.36 12.35
C ALA A 200 13.38 27.34 12.47
N MET A 201 12.24 27.01 11.87
CA MET A 201 11.02 27.80 12.00
C MET A 201 10.43 27.72 13.41
N LEU A 202 10.42 26.52 14.01
CA LEU A 202 10.00 26.31 15.40
C LEU A 202 10.92 27.01 16.39
N ASP A 203 12.23 26.94 16.18
CA ASP A 203 13.23 27.65 16.97
C ASP A 203 13.06 29.17 16.83
N GLY A 204 12.84 29.67 15.61
CA GLY A 204 12.54 31.07 15.35
C GLY A 204 11.22 31.54 15.98
N LEU A 205 10.18 30.69 15.96
CA LEU A 205 8.91 30.99 16.61
C LEU A 205 9.04 30.97 18.14
N SER A 206 9.81 30.04 18.70
CA SER A 206 10.11 29.96 20.14
C SER A 206 10.90 31.18 20.61
N GLN A 207 11.91 31.61 19.83
CA GLN A 207 12.66 32.84 20.09
C GLN A 207 11.78 34.09 19.94
N ALA A 208 10.88 34.13 18.95
CA ALA A 208 9.92 35.23 18.80
C ALA A 208 8.89 35.26 19.94
N ALA A 209 8.44 34.10 20.43
CA ALA A 209 7.54 34.02 21.58
C ALA A 209 8.26 34.46 22.87
N ALA A 210 9.52 34.07 23.04
CA ALA A 210 10.35 34.54 24.16
C ALA A 210 10.62 36.06 24.09
N SER A 211 10.80 36.62 22.90
CA SER A 211 10.98 38.07 22.71
C SER A 211 9.67 38.85 22.87
N LEU A 212 8.52 38.28 22.52
CA LEU A 212 7.20 38.86 22.82
C LEU A 212 6.90 38.85 24.32
N ASN A 213 7.28 37.80 25.04
CA ASN A 213 7.18 37.73 26.50
C ASN A 213 8.13 38.68 27.23
N SER A 214 9.19 39.16 26.56
CA SER A 214 10.10 40.17 27.10
C SER A 214 9.74 41.61 26.71
N ILE A 215 8.68 41.84 25.91
CA ILE A 215 8.13 43.18 25.70
C ILE A 215 7.40 43.58 26.99
N PRO A 216 7.86 44.63 27.71
CA PRO A 216 7.14 45.13 28.87
C PRO A 216 5.75 45.61 28.40
N THR A 217 4.71 44.88 28.78
CA THR A 217 3.33 45.31 28.55
C THR A 217 3.04 46.48 29.51
N GLY A 218 2.61 47.61 28.96
CA GLY A 218 2.30 48.81 29.74
C GLY A 218 3.06 50.09 29.37
N GLN A 219 4.01 50.06 28.43
CA GLN A 219 4.61 51.30 27.92
C GLN A 219 3.72 51.93 26.84
N THR A 220 3.32 53.18 27.06
CA THR A 220 2.61 54.01 26.09
C THR A 220 3.51 54.31 24.87
N GLY A 221 2.92 54.55 23.69
CA GLY A 221 3.68 54.78 22.46
C GLY A 221 4.74 55.89 22.56
N THR A 222 4.55 56.84 23.47
CA THR A 222 5.51 57.91 23.80
C THR A 222 6.73 57.45 24.62
N GLN A 223 6.61 56.42 25.47
CA GLN A 223 7.76 55.85 26.20
C GLN A 223 8.71 55.05 25.28
N LYS A 224 8.16 54.34 24.29
CA LYS A 224 8.97 53.61 23.31
C LYS A 224 9.80 54.55 22.41
N LEU A 225 9.24 55.70 22.05
CA LEU A 225 9.92 56.71 21.24
C LEU A 225 11.04 57.43 22.01
N LEU A 226 10.83 57.73 23.30
CA LEU A 226 11.86 58.39 24.12
C LEU A 226 13.06 57.47 24.42
N GLY A 227 12.84 56.15 24.57
CA GLY A 227 13.94 55.18 24.73
C GLY A 227 14.84 55.05 23.50
N SER A 228 14.30 55.29 22.30
CA SER A 228 15.06 55.24 21.04
C SER A 228 15.90 56.50 20.75
N PHE A 229 15.67 57.62 21.44
CA PHE A 229 16.47 58.85 21.27
C PHE A 229 17.74 58.88 22.14
N ASN A 230 17.90 57.96 23.09
CA ASN A 230 19.09 57.86 23.94
C ASN A 230 20.19 56.92 23.39
N MET A 231 20.06 56.47 22.14
CA MET A 231 21.06 55.63 21.45
C MET A 231 22.00 56.44 20.53
N PHE A 232 21.93 57.77 20.56
CA PHE A 232 22.87 58.67 19.86
C PHE A 232 23.47 59.71 20.82
N VAL A 233 24.23 59.22 21.81
CA VAL A 233 25.38 59.94 22.41
C VAL A 233 26.49 58.91 22.63
#